data_AF-A0A6A4VJ82-F1
#
_entry.id   AF-A0A6A4VJ82-F1
#
_cell.length_a   1.000
_cell.length_b   1.000
_cell.length_c   1.000
_cell.angle_alpha   90.00
_cell.angle_beta   90.00
_cell.angle_gamma   90.00
#
_symmetry.space_group_name_H-M   'P 1'
#
loop_
_entity.id
_entity.type
_entity.pdbx_description
1 polymer ?
#
loop_
_entity_poly.entity_id
_entity_poly.type
_entity_poly.pdbx_seq_one_letter_code
_entity_poly.pdbx_strand_id
1 'polypeptide(L)'
;MVNDSRPALVNDSRPALVNDSRRALVNDSRRALVNDNRRPLDTGGAASRAPPARGACSRCLSRRHVPAACPFRSQNCYACGAVGHTRAACRSRAESQRVRLLEEEEQPEPSVTPGTSQSGAAPHNDAIKPQCSAYHPCATGHCHGGRCVICAHDAHCGAGLVCAHYQCVPCARDEHCAGAAVCERQQCVRCRGDRDCPRGHACRQQQCQRSAECLTAADCPAGRFCEKNKCEKKRPTLSPCSEDGQCWSNICQGGERCVDCNGSGDCPAGFFCDFFRCRPLGLFDEPCRADDHCLSNRCSRLNRCVLCETKADCATTEFCSTEGVCQAQGNLLDLCYHNEECRSSMCGASGYCVQCRRHTDCPTSMTCASGVCQVGGTGGGDR
;
A
#
# COMPACT_ATOMS: atom_id res chain seq x y z
N MET A 1 15.33 51.41 -64.62
CA MET A 1 14.01 52.05 -64.77
C MET A 1 13.26 51.86 -63.46
N VAL A 2 12.96 52.98 -62.77
CA VAL A 2 11.83 53.29 -61.86
C VAL A 2 11.30 52.14 -60.97
N ASN A 3 11.47 52.08 -59.65
CA ASN A 3 11.16 52.97 -58.51
C ASN A 3 9.68 53.00 -58.04
N ASP A 4 9.51 52.67 -56.76
CA ASP A 4 8.48 53.03 -55.77
C ASP A 4 6.99 52.75 -55.98
N SER A 5 6.37 52.06 -54.99
CA SER A 5 5.68 52.77 -53.88
C SER A 5 5.06 51.83 -52.84
N ARG A 6 5.52 51.97 -51.59
CA ARG A 6 4.80 51.69 -50.33
C ARG A 6 3.85 52.88 -50.05
N PRO A 7 2.80 52.78 -49.20
CA PRO A 7 3.03 52.80 -47.75
C PRO A 7 2.05 51.99 -46.88
N ALA A 8 2.46 51.86 -45.62
CA ALA A 8 1.76 51.23 -44.50
C ALA A 8 0.83 52.23 -43.77
N LEU A 9 -0.20 51.72 -43.08
CA LEU A 9 -0.70 52.32 -41.84
C LEU A 9 -1.12 51.25 -40.84
N VAL A 10 -0.74 51.53 -39.60
CA VAL A 10 -0.86 50.76 -38.36
C VAL A 10 -2.19 51.11 -37.70
N ASN A 11 -2.86 50.16 -37.03
CA ASN A 11 -3.39 50.47 -35.70
C ASN A 11 -3.58 49.23 -34.83
N ASP A 12 -3.01 49.31 -33.65
CA ASP A 12 -3.08 48.37 -32.54
C ASP A 12 -4.46 48.39 -31.87
N SER A 13 -4.95 47.21 -31.46
CA SER A 13 -5.73 47.03 -30.23
C SER A 13 -5.89 45.54 -29.91
N ARG A 14 -4.98 45.06 -29.05
CA ARG A 14 -5.06 43.85 -28.23
C ARG A 14 -5.93 44.17 -26.98
N PRO A 15 -6.54 43.19 -26.28
CA PRO A 15 -5.75 42.20 -25.54
C PRO A 15 -6.23 40.74 -25.60
N ALA A 16 -5.24 39.88 -25.37
CA ALA A 16 -5.33 38.43 -25.27
C ALA A 16 -5.86 38.00 -23.88
N LEU A 17 -6.77 37.02 -23.86
CA LEU A 17 -7.12 36.26 -22.67
C LEU A 17 -6.32 34.97 -22.64
N VAL A 18 -5.22 34.99 -21.88
CA VAL A 18 -4.45 33.81 -21.49
C VAL A 18 -5.00 33.38 -20.13
N ASN A 19 -5.66 32.23 -20.04
CA ASN A 19 -6.13 31.69 -18.77
C ASN A 19 -5.09 30.71 -18.21
N ASP A 20 -4.00 31.27 -17.67
CA ASP A 20 -3.09 30.55 -16.80
C ASP A 20 -3.58 30.68 -15.36
N SER A 21 -4.26 29.66 -14.85
CA SER A 21 -4.63 29.56 -13.43
C SER A 21 -4.86 28.11 -13.03
N ARG A 22 -3.79 27.42 -12.59
CA ARG A 22 -3.74 26.54 -11.39
C ARG A 22 -2.50 25.64 -11.36
N ARG A 23 -1.36 26.23 -10.97
CA ARG A 23 -0.25 25.53 -10.28
C ARG A 23 0.40 26.50 -9.29
N ALA A 24 -0.08 26.51 -8.05
CA ALA A 24 0.66 27.02 -6.88
C ALA A 24 -0.12 26.72 -5.59
N LEU A 25 0.01 25.52 -5.04
CA LEU A 25 -0.23 25.25 -3.62
C LEU A 25 0.74 24.15 -3.19
N VAL A 26 2.00 24.55 -2.99
CA VAL A 26 2.98 23.78 -2.23
C VAL A 26 3.59 24.74 -1.22
N ASN A 27 3.46 24.37 0.06
CA ASN A 27 4.16 24.88 1.24
C ASN A 27 3.96 26.37 1.61
N ASP A 28 3.25 26.60 2.72
CA ASP A 28 3.83 27.30 3.88
C ASP A 28 2.83 27.36 5.03
N SER A 29 3.06 26.56 6.08
CA SER A 29 2.48 26.75 7.41
C SER A 29 3.26 25.97 8.47
N ARG A 30 4.49 26.43 8.76
CA ARG A 30 5.18 26.15 10.02
C ARG A 30 5.59 27.48 10.66
N ARG A 31 4.83 27.91 11.67
CA ARG A 31 5.29 28.50 12.96
C ARG A 31 4.15 29.27 13.65
N ALA A 32 3.69 28.72 14.77
CA ALA A 32 3.21 29.52 15.89
C ALA A 32 3.44 28.71 17.17
N LEU A 33 4.55 28.99 17.84
CA LEU A 33 4.77 28.69 19.25
C LEU A 33 3.98 29.72 20.04
N VAL A 34 2.99 29.29 20.83
CA VAL A 34 2.55 30.05 22.00
C VAL A 34 2.40 29.08 23.16
N ASN A 35 3.19 29.38 24.19
CA ASN A 35 3.28 28.76 25.49
C ASN A 35 2.16 29.36 26.36
N ASP A 36 1.31 28.53 26.97
CA ASP A 36 0.48 28.98 28.08
C ASP A 36 0.35 27.89 29.16
N ASN A 37 1.14 28.10 30.20
CA ASN A 37 1.00 27.49 31.52
C ASN A 37 -0.24 28.05 32.21
N ARG A 38 -1.27 27.24 32.49
CA ARG A 38 -2.17 27.46 33.63
C ARG A 38 -2.66 26.15 34.26
N ARG A 39 -2.18 25.89 35.49
CA ARG A 39 -2.82 25.05 36.51
C ARG A 39 -4.13 25.68 36.98
N PRO A 40 -5.05 24.88 37.54
CA PRO A 40 -5.45 25.13 38.92
C PRO A 40 -5.36 23.87 39.81
N LEU A 41 -5.17 24.13 41.11
CA LEU A 41 -5.07 23.17 42.21
C LEU A 41 -6.45 22.65 42.69
N ASP A 42 -6.48 21.33 42.93
CA ASP A 42 -7.00 20.58 44.08
C ASP A 42 -8.19 21.09 44.92
N THR A 43 -9.19 20.21 45.08
CA THR A 43 -9.70 19.76 46.40
C THR A 43 -10.32 18.34 46.34
N GLY A 44 -9.70 17.36 47.01
CA GLY A 44 -10.37 16.52 48.02
C GLY A 44 -10.83 15.07 47.71
N GLY A 45 -9.98 14.08 48.07
CA GLY A 45 -10.34 12.77 48.69
C GLY A 45 -10.88 11.64 47.78
N ALA A 46 -10.50 10.36 47.82
CA ALA A 46 -9.65 9.60 48.74
C ALA A 46 -9.14 8.29 48.08
N ALA A 47 -7.91 7.93 48.44
CA ALA A 47 -7.33 6.58 48.62
C ALA A 47 -7.48 5.48 47.53
N SER A 48 -6.41 5.39 46.73
CA SER A 48 -5.50 4.23 46.65
C SER A 48 -5.98 2.89 46.06
N ARG A 49 -5.70 2.70 44.76
CA ARG A 49 -4.79 1.61 44.31
C ARG A 49 -4.29 1.91 42.89
N ALA A 50 -3.05 2.38 42.80
CA ALA A 50 -2.34 2.51 41.53
C ALA A 50 -2.21 1.12 40.86
N PRO A 51 -2.37 1.03 39.52
CA PRO A 51 -2.18 -0.22 38.79
C PRO A 51 -0.71 -0.65 38.79
N PRO A 52 -0.40 -1.95 38.89
CA PRO A 52 0.97 -2.43 38.83
C PRO A 52 1.58 -2.16 37.45
N ALA A 53 2.89 -1.90 37.47
CA ALA A 53 3.72 -1.56 36.32
C ALA A 53 3.48 -2.48 35.11
N ARG A 54 3.49 -1.86 33.93
CA ARG A 54 3.26 -2.45 32.60
C ARG A 54 4.25 -3.60 32.31
N GLY A 55 3.89 -4.81 32.76
CA GLY A 55 4.55 -6.04 32.39
C GLY A 55 4.22 -6.43 30.95
N ALA A 56 5.19 -7.01 30.26
CA ALA A 56 4.96 -7.62 28.95
C ALA A 56 3.88 -8.71 29.03
N CYS A 57 3.11 -8.90 27.95
CA CYS A 57 2.11 -9.95 27.81
C CYS A 57 2.70 -11.31 28.21
N SER A 58 2.18 -11.94 29.26
CA SER A 58 2.68 -13.22 29.78
C SER A 58 2.60 -14.39 28.80
N ARG A 59 1.87 -14.22 27.68
CA ARG A 59 1.73 -15.23 26.63
C ARG A 59 2.74 -15.11 25.50
N CYS A 60 3.24 -13.92 25.20
CA CYS A 60 4.13 -13.69 24.06
C CYS A 60 5.25 -12.68 24.32
N LEU A 61 5.36 -12.16 25.54
CA LEU A 61 6.32 -11.17 26.02
C LEU A 61 6.29 -9.83 25.25
N SER A 62 5.23 -9.56 24.49
CA SER A 62 5.00 -8.27 23.86
C SER A 62 4.45 -7.25 24.85
N ARG A 63 4.98 -6.03 24.84
CA ARG A 63 4.47 -4.91 25.66
C ARG A 63 3.29 -4.18 25.00
N ARG A 64 2.87 -4.58 23.79
CA ARG A 64 1.87 -3.87 22.98
C ARG A 64 0.42 -4.23 23.31
N HIS A 65 0.17 -5.31 24.05
CA HIS A 65 -1.17 -5.76 24.38
C HIS A 65 -1.17 -6.54 25.71
N VAL A 66 -2.36 -6.70 26.28
CA VAL A 66 -2.58 -7.51 27.48
C VAL A 66 -2.85 -8.98 27.11
N PRO A 67 -2.59 -9.95 28.00
CA PRO A 67 -2.75 -11.39 27.72
C PRO A 67 -4.12 -11.82 27.17
N ALA A 68 -5.19 -11.09 27.48
CA ALA A 68 -6.54 -11.36 26.98
C ALA A 68 -6.69 -11.05 25.48
N ALA A 69 -5.99 -10.02 24.98
CA ALA A 69 -6.02 -9.59 23.58
C ALA A 69 -4.90 -10.22 22.73
N CYS A 70 -4.21 -11.24 23.25
CA CYS A 70 -3.10 -11.86 22.55
C CYS A 70 -3.58 -12.64 21.31
N PRO A 71 -3.02 -12.39 20.11
CA PRO A 71 -3.34 -13.16 18.90
C PRO A 71 -3.06 -14.66 19.04
N PHE A 72 -2.10 -15.01 19.89
CA PHE A 72 -1.65 -16.38 20.13
C PHE A 72 -2.33 -17.04 21.35
N ARG A 73 -3.42 -16.46 21.86
CA ARG A 73 -4.10 -16.96 23.08
C ARG A 73 -4.66 -18.38 22.96
N SER A 74 -4.95 -18.83 21.75
CA SER A 74 -5.50 -20.16 21.43
C SER A 74 -4.50 -21.07 20.71
N GLN A 75 -3.25 -20.65 20.56
CA GLN A 75 -2.22 -21.42 19.86
C GLN A 75 -1.46 -22.31 20.84
N ASN A 76 -1.11 -23.52 20.40
CA ASN A 76 -0.27 -24.46 21.14
C ASN A 76 1.19 -24.02 21.11
N CYS A 77 1.89 -24.15 22.23
CA CYS A 77 3.32 -23.89 22.30
C CYS A 77 4.09 -25.01 21.59
N TYR A 78 4.81 -24.69 20.51
CA TYR A 78 5.68 -25.61 19.76
C TYR A 78 6.89 -26.17 20.57
N ALA A 79 6.96 -25.94 21.88
CA ALA A 79 8.01 -26.48 22.76
C ALA A 79 7.46 -27.43 23.84
N CYS A 80 6.24 -27.20 24.34
CA CYS A 80 5.65 -28.01 25.42
C CYS A 80 4.23 -28.51 25.12
N GLY A 81 3.67 -28.19 23.95
CA GLY A 81 2.33 -28.61 23.53
C GLY A 81 1.15 -27.88 24.17
N ALA A 82 1.35 -27.19 25.30
CA ALA A 82 0.29 -26.50 26.03
C ALA A 82 -0.23 -25.23 25.32
N VAL A 83 -1.54 -24.97 25.42
CA VAL A 83 -2.21 -23.82 24.79
C VAL A 83 -2.00 -22.55 25.62
N GLY A 84 -1.81 -21.42 24.94
CA GLY A 84 -1.92 -20.10 25.56
C GLY A 84 -0.60 -19.40 25.88
N HIS A 85 0.52 -19.84 25.31
CA HIS A 85 1.78 -19.08 25.29
C HIS A 85 2.66 -19.45 24.07
N THR A 86 3.55 -18.55 23.66
CA THR A 86 4.53 -18.79 22.59
C THR A 86 5.81 -19.41 23.14
N ARG A 87 6.66 -19.99 22.28
CA ARG A 87 7.96 -20.59 22.65
C ARG A 87 8.83 -19.66 23.50
N ALA A 88 8.77 -18.36 23.29
CA ALA A 88 9.56 -17.36 24.03
C ALA A 88 9.11 -17.22 25.50
N ALA A 89 7.84 -17.49 25.80
CA ALA A 89 7.26 -17.38 27.14
C ALA A 89 7.16 -18.74 27.86
N CYS A 90 7.73 -19.80 27.28
CA CYS A 90 7.61 -21.17 27.76
C CYS A 90 8.55 -21.43 28.96
N ARG A 91 7.98 -21.64 30.16
CA ARG A 91 8.74 -21.87 31.40
C ARG A 91 9.37 -23.25 31.50
N SER A 92 8.91 -24.25 30.73
CA SER A 92 9.52 -25.59 30.75
C SER A 92 10.96 -25.60 30.22
N ARG A 93 11.40 -24.56 29.50
CA ARG A 93 12.83 -24.38 29.15
C ARG A 93 13.68 -23.79 30.28
N ALA A 94 13.09 -23.28 31.35
CA ALA A 94 13.83 -22.77 32.52
C ALA A 94 14.15 -23.88 33.54
N GLU A 95 13.53 -25.06 33.44
CA GLU A 95 13.75 -26.19 34.36
C GLU A 95 14.60 -27.33 33.79
N SER A 96 14.69 -27.47 32.47
CA SER A 96 15.58 -28.47 31.84
C SER A 96 17.08 -28.12 31.89
N GLN A 97 17.44 -26.95 32.44
CA GLN A 97 18.83 -26.54 32.68
C GLN A 97 19.23 -26.61 34.16
N ARG A 98 18.37 -27.14 35.03
CA ARG A 98 18.64 -27.33 36.47
C ARG A 98 18.66 -28.78 36.94
N VAL A 99 18.38 -29.76 36.07
CA VAL A 99 18.42 -31.19 36.39
C VAL A 99 19.47 -31.90 35.53
N ARG A 100 20.75 -31.54 35.71
CA ARG A 100 21.93 -32.33 35.28
C ARG A 100 23.19 -32.02 36.10
N LEU A 101 23.01 -31.54 37.34
CA LEU A 101 24.08 -31.49 38.33
C LEU A 101 23.44 -31.82 39.68
N LEU A 102 24.01 -32.83 40.33
CA LEU A 102 23.75 -33.33 41.68
C LEU A 102 22.68 -34.43 41.77
N GLU A 103 23.07 -35.65 41.41
CA GLU A 103 22.87 -36.86 42.25
C GLU A 103 23.65 -38.01 41.59
N GLU A 104 24.94 -38.13 41.92
CA GLU A 104 25.74 -39.35 41.73
C GLU A 104 26.96 -39.32 42.68
N GLU A 105 26.73 -39.69 43.93
CA GLU A 105 27.67 -40.42 44.81
C GLU A 105 26.76 -41.48 45.48
N GLU A 106 27.08 -42.77 45.61
CA GLU A 106 28.32 -43.51 45.78
C GLU A 106 27.98 -45.02 45.69
N GLN A 107 28.92 -45.92 45.34
CA GLN A 107 29.13 -47.25 45.98
C GLN A 107 30.16 -48.16 45.23
N PRO A 108 30.76 -49.17 45.91
CA PRO A 108 32.15 -49.63 45.73
C PRO A 108 32.36 -50.96 44.94
N GLU A 109 33.63 -51.39 44.89
CA GLU A 109 34.27 -52.45 44.07
C GLU A 109 33.70 -53.89 44.11
N PRO A 110 34.10 -54.78 43.17
CA PRO A 110 35.13 -55.78 43.54
C PRO A 110 36.13 -56.27 42.44
N SER A 111 37.35 -56.54 42.90
CA SER A 111 38.24 -57.72 42.75
C SER A 111 38.34 -58.60 41.46
N VAL A 112 39.56 -58.60 40.90
CA VAL A 112 40.44 -59.77 40.53
C VAL A 112 40.17 -60.65 39.26
N THR A 113 41.16 -60.54 38.34
CA THR A 113 41.80 -61.37 37.26
C THR A 113 41.54 -62.90 37.13
N PRO A 114 41.94 -63.64 36.04
CA PRO A 114 43.11 -63.41 35.14
C PRO A 114 43.03 -63.83 33.64
N GLY A 115 44.08 -63.48 32.87
CA GLY A 115 44.48 -64.22 31.66
C GLY A 115 45.15 -63.44 30.53
N THR A 116 46.49 -63.25 30.61
CA THR A 116 47.54 -63.38 29.57
C THR A 116 47.13 -63.33 28.08
N SER A 117 47.68 -62.45 27.21
CA SER A 117 49.02 -62.45 26.58
C SER A 117 48.87 -61.50 25.36
N GLN A 118 49.79 -60.70 24.85
CA GLN A 118 51.23 -60.84 24.67
C GLN A 118 51.79 -59.48 24.23
N SER A 119 53.03 -59.23 24.64
CA SER A 119 53.83 -58.06 24.34
C SER A 119 54.31 -58.01 22.88
N GLY A 120 54.25 -56.83 22.27
CA GLY A 120 55.08 -56.45 21.13
C GLY A 120 55.96 -55.28 21.55
N ALA A 121 57.25 -55.54 21.73
CA ALA A 121 58.24 -54.58 22.21
C ALA A 121 58.82 -53.72 21.07
N ALA A 122 59.15 -52.48 21.45
CA ALA A 122 60.22 -51.60 20.94
C ALA A 122 60.00 -50.86 19.60
N PRO A 123 60.66 -49.71 19.37
CA PRO A 123 61.73 -49.11 20.20
C PRO A 123 61.48 -47.67 20.69
N HIS A 124 62.22 -47.34 21.74
CA HIS A 124 62.54 -45.98 22.15
C HIS A 124 63.05 -45.16 20.96
N ASN A 125 62.59 -43.92 20.83
CA ASN A 125 63.40 -42.85 20.27
C ASN A 125 62.95 -41.51 20.88
N ASP A 126 63.91 -40.91 21.58
CA ASP A 126 64.02 -39.51 21.95
C ASP A 126 62.76 -38.84 22.49
N ALA A 127 62.61 -38.94 23.81
CA ALA A 127 61.71 -38.07 24.57
C ALA A 127 62.13 -36.61 24.36
N ILE A 128 61.54 -35.96 23.36
CA ILE A 128 61.44 -34.51 23.30
C ILE A 128 60.85 -34.11 24.64
N LYS A 129 61.68 -33.59 25.54
CA LYS A 129 61.24 -33.15 26.86
C LYS A 129 60.07 -32.18 26.63
N PRO A 130 58.87 -32.49 27.14
CA PRO A 130 57.71 -31.66 26.88
C PRO A 130 58.00 -30.26 27.42
N GLN A 131 57.66 -29.23 26.64
CA GLN A 131 57.87 -27.82 27.01
C GLN A 131 57.04 -27.43 28.24
N CYS A 132 55.96 -28.18 28.50
CA CYS A 132 55.13 -28.01 29.66
C CYS A 132 54.62 -29.34 30.21
N SER A 133 54.35 -29.37 31.51
CA SER A 133 53.74 -30.50 32.22
C SER A 133 52.93 -29.98 33.41
N ALA A 134 52.27 -30.88 34.15
CA ALA A 134 51.58 -30.53 35.40
C ALA A 134 52.49 -29.82 36.42
N TYR A 135 53.79 -30.12 36.38
CA TYR A 135 54.80 -29.57 37.29
C TYR A 135 55.67 -28.48 36.65
N HIS A 136 55.52 -28.25 35.34
CA HIS A 136 56.26 -27.23 34.61
C HIS A 136 55.28 -26.45 33.71
N PRO A 137 54.52 -25.51 34.28
CA PRO A 137 53.54 -24.74 33.51
C PRO A 137 54.22 -23.84 32.47
N CYS A 138 53.46 -23.44 31.45
CA CYS A 138 53.93 -22.49 30.46
C CYS A 138 54.11 -21.10 31.09
N ALA A 139 55.23 -20.44 30.80
CA ALA A 139 55.45 -19.04 31.22
C ALA A 139 54.42 -18.09 30.59
N THR A 140 53.97 -18.39 29.37
CA THR A 140 52.89 -17.70 28.66
C THR A 140 52.05 -18.72 27.88
N GLY A 141 50.73 -18.60 27.93
CA GLY A 141 49.80 -19.48 27.21
C GLY A 141 49.41 -20.74 28.00
N HIS A 142 48.99 -21.77 27.28
CA HIS A 142 48.39 -22.98 27.82
C HIS A 142 49.12 -24.25 27.36
N CYS A 143 49.15 -25.27 28.21
CA CYS A 143 49.78 -26.54 27.90
C CYS A 143 48.82 -27.46 27.14
N HIS A 144 49.16 -27.86 25.92
CA HIS A 144 48.40 -28.83 25.13
C HIS A 144 49.36 -29.85 24.51
N GLY A 145 49.20 -31.13 24.85
CA GLY A 145 50.04 -32.22 24.31
C GLY A 145 51.55 -32.05 24.57
N GLY A 146 51.93 -31.42 25.69
CA GLY A 146 53.34 -31.18 26.04
C GLY A 146 54.00 -29.98 25.33
N ARG A 147 53.23 -29.16 24.60
CA ARG A 147 53.68 -27.88 24.01
C ARG A 147 52.91 -26.70 24.58
N CYS A 148 53.59 -25.56 24.70
CA CYS A 148 52.95 -24.30 25.05
C CYS A 148 52.32 -23.66 23.81
N VAL A 149 51.01 -23.43 23.88
CA VAL A 149 50.19 -22.84 22.81
C VAL A 149 49.46 -21.60 23.32
N ILE A 150 49.11 -20.67 22.43
CA ILE A 150 48.36 -19.46 22.83
C ILE A 150 46.94 -19.84 23.23
N CYS A 151 46.35 -20.81 22.54
CA CYS A 151 45.05 -21.38 22.88
C CYS A 151 45.04 -22.88 22.57
N ALA A 152 44.18 -23.62 23.26
CA ALA A 152 43.94 -25.05 23.01
C ALA A 152 42.46 -25.32 22.70
N HIS A 153 41.57 -24.50 23.25
CA HIS A 153 40.15 -24.43 22.95
C HIS A 153 39.66 -23.00 23.13
N ASP A 154 38.44 -22.71 22.67
CA ASP A 154 37.89 -21.35 22.58
C ASP A 154 37.84 -20.59 23.90
N ALA A 155 37.67 -21.28 25.03
CA ALA A 155 37.66 -20.63 26.35
C ALA A 155 39.00 -19.99 26.76
N HIS A 156 40.11 -20.32 26.07
CA HIS A 156 41.40 -19.64 26.27
C HIS A 156 41.48 -18.30 25.54
N CYS A 157 40.54 -18.03 24.64
CA CYS A 157 40.48 -16.80 23.89
C CYS A 157 39.50 -15.81 24.54
N GLY A 158 39.78 -14.52 24.40
CA GLY A 158 38.89 -13.45 24.85
C GLY A 158 37.55 -13.45 24.10
N ALA A 159 36.58 -12.69 24.60
CA ALA A 159 35.24 -12.64 24.01
C ALA A 159 35.28 -12.30 22.50
N GLY A 160 34.63 -13.12 21.68
CA GLY A 160 34.55 -12.95 20.23
C GLY A 160 35.73 -13.54 19.43
N LEU A 161 36.61 -14.32 20.07
CA LEU A 161 37.70 -15.05 19.41
C LEU A 161 37.53 -16.57 19.64
N VAL A 162 37.96 -17.36 18.66
CA VAL A 162 37.98 -18.82 18.72
C VAL A 162 39.41 -19.33 18.56
N CYS A 163 39.67 -20.52 19.07
CA CYS A 163 40.97 -21.15 18.92
C CYS A 163 41.04 -21.93 17.61
N ALA A 164 41.85 -21.46 16.66
CA ALA A 164 42.12 -22.16 15.41
C ALA A 164 43.63 -22.29 15.23
N HIS A 165 44.12 -23.53 15.05
CA HIS A 165 45.56 -23.80 14.87
C HIS A 165 46.43 -23.16 15.96
N TYR A 166 45.99 -23.26 17.22
CA TYR A 166 46.69 -22.73 18.40
C TYR A 166 46.84 -21.20 18.45
N GLN A 167 46.10 -20.47 17.61
CA GLN A 167 46.00 -19.02 17.62
C GLN A 167 44.55 -18.57 17.87
N CYS A 168 44.38 -17.49 18.62
CA CYS A 168 43.07 -16.87 18.80
C CYS A 168 42.75 -16.01 17.59
N VAL A 169 41.73 -16.41 16.84
CA VAL A 169 41.29 -15.74 15.61
C VAL A 169 39.83 -15.34 15.69
N PRO A 170 39.39 -14.29 14.98
CA PRO A 170 37.99 -13.88 14.95
C PRO A 170 37.03 -14.99 14.49
N CYS A 171 37.44 -15.82 13.53
CA CYS A 171 36.64 -16.92 13.05
C CYS A 171 37.50 -18.07 12.51
N ALA A 172 36.95 -19.27 12.58
CA ALA A 172 37.47 -20.45 11.89
C ALA A 172 36.46 -20.99 10.86
N ARG A 173 35.17 -20.73 11.11
CA ARG A 173 34.02 -21.15 10.30
C ARG A 173 32.98 -20.03 10.32
N ASP A 174 32.07 -20.04 9.34
CA ASP A 174 31.07 -18.98 9.15
C ASP A 174 30.19 -18.75 10.40
N GLU A 175 29.90 -19.80 11.16
CA GLU A 175 29.09 -19.73 12.40
C GLU A 175 29.74 -18.95 13.55
N HIS A 176 31.04 -18.70 13.49
CA HIS A 176 31.73 -17.87 14.49
C HIS A 176 31.52 -16.37 14.22
N CYS A 177 31.04 -16.02 13.03
CA CYS A 177 30.79 -14.63 12.64
C CYS A 177 29.36 -14.21 12.99
N ALA A 178 29.20 -12.97 13.45
CA ALA A 178 27.88 -12.43 13.80
C ALA A 178 27.05 -12.04 12.56
N GLY A 179 25.76 -12.42 12.57
CA GLY A 179 24.82 -12.10 11.52
C GLY A 179 25.06 -12.89 10.24
N ALA A 180 24.97 -12.25 9.07
CA ALA A 180 25.21 -12.86 7.77
C ALA A 180 26.68 -12.74 7.30
N ALA A 181 27.64 -12.54 8.22
CA ALA A 181 29.05 -12.53 7.86
C ALA A 181 29.57 -13.96 7.67
N VAL A 182 30.56 -14.12 6.80
CA VAL A 182 31.21 -15.39 6.48
C VAL A 182 32.69 -15.29 6.84
N CYS A 183 33.28 -16.43 7.21
CA CYS A 183 34.68 -16.48 7.58
C CYS A 183 35.55 -16.64 6.33
N GLU A 184 36.37 -15.63 6.05
CA GLU A 184 37.33 -15.68 4.95
C GLU A 184 38.72 -15.35 5.47
N ARG A 185 39.63 -16.33 5.40
CA ARG A 185 41.03 -16.20 5.89
C ARG A 185 41.09 -15.69 7.34
N GLN A 186 40.34 -16.33 8.24
CA GLN A 186 40.27 -16.02 9.67
C GLN A 186 39.68 -14.64 10.02
N GLN A 187 39.17 -13.91 9.02
CA GLN A 187 38.49 -12.64 9.21
C GLN A 187 37.00 -12.77 8.84
N CYS A 188 36.12 -12.21 9.67
CA CYS A 188 34.70 -12.11 9.33
C CYS A 188 34.49 -11.03 8.27
N VAL A 189 34.11 -11.44 7.06
CA VAL A 189 33.77 -10.56 5.95
C VAL A 189 32.27 -10.61 5.68
N ARG A 190 31.73 -9.66 4.91
CA ARG A 190 30.28 -9.66 4.61
C ARG A 190 29.91 -10.65 3.52
N CYS A 191 30.84 -11.00 2.63
CA CYS A 191 30.64 -11.96 1.55
C CYS A 191 32.00 -12.46 1.00
N ARG A 192 32.03 -13.69 0.48
CA ARG A 192 33.11 -14.24 -0.36
C ARG A 192 32.73 -14.15 -1.84
N GLY A 193 31.44 -14.27 -2.14
CA GLY A 193 30.88 -14.10 -3.48
C GLY A 193 29.40 -13.69 -3.46
N ASP A 194 28.82 -13.48 -4.64
CA ASP A 194 27.44 -12.96 -4.80
C ASP A 194 26.38 -13.83 -4.11
N ARG A 195 26.65 -15.12 -3.91
CA ARG A 195 25.74 -16.06 -3.22
C ARG A 195 25.61 -15.81 -1.72
N ASP A 196 26.64 -15.21 -1.10
CA ASP A 196 26.58 -14.82 0.31
C ASP A 196 25.79 -13.52 0.49
N CYS A 197 25.51 -12.80 -0.61
CA CYS A 197 24.80 -11.54 -0.58
C CYS A 197 23.28 -11.71 -0.69
N PRO A 198 22.50 -10.82 -0.05
CA PRO A 198 21.05 -10.78 -0.25
C PRO A 198 20.72 -10.54 -1.73
N ARG A 199 19.51 -10.93 -2.14
CA ARG A 199 19.04 -10.74 -3.52
C ARG A 199 19.25 -9.29 -3.97
N GLY A 200 19.74 -9.12 -5.21
CA GLY A 200 20.02 -7.81 -5.81
C GLY A 200 21.32 -7.15 -5.35
N HIS A 201 22.20 -7.88 -4.65
CA HIS A 201 23.52 -7.42 -4.27
C HIS A 201 24.59 -8.34 -4.86
N ALA A 202 25.73 -7.76 -5.22
CA ALA A 202 26.93 -8.46 -5.65
C ALA A 202 28.05 -8.21 -4.63
N CYS A 203 28.91 -9.20 -4.44
CA CYS A 203 30.06 -9.08 -3.58
C CYS A 203 31.16 -8.29 -4.30
N ARG A 204 31.45 -7.09 -3.79
CA ARG A 204 32.52 -6.23 -4.31
C ARG A 204 33.38 -5.81 -3.13
N GLN A 205 34.67 -6.17 -3.19
CA GLN A 205 35.63 -5.91 -2.12
C GLN A 205 35.13 -6.39 -0.75
N GLN A 206 34.67 -7.65 -0.68
CA GLN A 206 34.19 -8.29 0.56
C GLN A 206 32.97 -7.60 1.21
N GLN A 207 32.28 -6.75 0.45
CA GLN A 207 31.07 -6.05 0.86
C GLN A 207 29.95 -6.27 -0.16
N CYS A 208 28.75 -6.59 0.33
CA CYS A 208 27.58 -6.72 -0.52
C CYS A 208 27.13 -5.33 -0.98
N GLN A 209 27.41 -5.02 -2.23
CA GLN A 209 26.98 -3.78 -2.87
C GLN A 209 25.75 -4.05 -3.73
N ARG A 210 24.82 -3.11 -3.75
CA ARG A 210 23.60 -3.24 -4.56
C ARG A 210 23.97 -3.29 -6.04
N SER A 211 23.62 -4.40 -6.70
CA SER A 211 23.87 -4.66 -8.12
C SER A 211 22.59 -4.59 -8.97
N ALA A 212 21.43 -4.71 -8.31
CA ALA A 212 20.11 -4.54 -8.90
C ALA A 212 19.53 -3.17 -8.55
N GLU A 213 19.13 -2.40 -9.55
CA GLU A 213 18.40 -1.15 -9.36
C GLU A 213 16.99 -1.39 -8.81
N CYS A 214 16.40 -2.54 -9.11
CA CYS A 214 15.11 -2.98 -8.61
C CYS A 214 15.06 -4.52 -8.49
N LEU A 215 14.22 -5.02 -7.58
CA LEU A 215 13.83 -6.42 -7.47
C LEU A 215 12.35 -6.62 -7.79
N THR A 216 11.55 -5.59 -7.53
CA THR A 216 10.12 -5.53 -7.74
C THR A 216 9.75 -4.19 -8.36
N ALA A 217 8.55 -4.09 -8.94
CA ALA A 217 8.07 -2.82 -9.49
C ALA A 217 7.99 -1.70 -8.42
N ALA A 218 7.82 -2.06 -7.14
CA ALA A 218 7.77 -1.10 -6.03
C ALA A 218 9.12 -0.43 -5.73
N ASP A 219 10.23 -1.02 -6.16
CA ASP A 219 11.56 -0.41 -6.02
C ASP A 219 11.79 0.72 -7.02
N CYS A 220 10.97 0.78 -8.08
CA CYS A 220 11.10 1.77 -9.13
C CYS A 220 10.26 3.03 -8.84
N PRO A 221 10.76 4.22 -9.23
CA PRO A 221 9.98 5.44 -9.12
C PRO A 221 8.73 5.39 -10.02
N ALA A 222 7.78 6.30 -9.77
CA ALA A 222 6.55 6.39 -10.55
C ALA A 222 6.83 6.48 -12.06
N GLY A 223 6.04 5.77 -12.87
CA GLY A 223 6.19 5.70 -14.32
C GLY A 223 7.25 4.69 -14.81
N ARG A 224 7.86 3.91 -13.91
CA ARG A 224 8.81 2.85 -14.25
C ARG A 224 8.39 1.48 -13.73
N PHE A 225 8.99 0.42 -14.29
CA PHE A 225 8.78 -0.96 -13.89
C PHE A 225 10.11 -1.71 -13.85
N CYS A 226 10.15 -2.82 -13.10
CA CYS A 226 11.38 -3.59 -12.97
C CYS A 226 11.48 -4.64 -14.07
N GLU A 227 12.49 -4.53 -14.93
CA GLU A 227 12.81 -5.51 -15.95
C GLU A 227 14.28 -5.89 -15.82
N LYS A 228 14.57 -7.18 -15.61
CA LYS A 228 15.95 -7.71 -15.50
C LYS A 228 16.82 -6.93 -14.50
N ASN A 229 16.25 -6.62 -13.32
CA ASN A 229 16.88 -5.85 -12.24
C ASN A 229 17.17 -4.37 -12.54
N LYS A 230 16.58 -3.80 -13.61
CA LYS A 230 16.67 -2.39 -13.98
C LYS A 230 15.31 -1.73 -14.04
N CYS A 231 15.25 -0.46 -13.66
CA CYS A 231 14.00 0.31 -13.74
C CYS A 231 13.82 0.89 -15.15
N GLU A 232 13.02 0.20 -15.95
CA GLU A 232 12.65 0.62 -17.31
C GLU A 232 11.42 1.53 -17.30
N LYS A 233 11.27 2.37 -18.33
CA LYS A 233 10.06 3.19 -18.49
C LYS A 233 8.88 2.29 -18.80
N LYS A 234 7.76 2.50 -18.10
CA LYS A 234 6.50 1.84 -18.45
C LYS A 234 6.12 2.14 -19.90
N ARG A 235 5.38 1.22 -20.50
CA ARG A 235 5.08 1.16 -21.92
C ARG A 235 3.72 1.81 -22.22
N PRO A 236 3.58 2.52 -23.36
CA PRO A 236 2.33 3.11 -23.78
C PRO A 236 1.32 2.04 -24.23
N THR A 237 0.06 2.47 -24.38
CA THR A 237 -1.04 1.68 -24.94
C THR A 237 -0.64 1.00 -26.25
N LEU A 238 -1.15 -0.21 -26.49
CA LEU A 238 -0.85 -1.10 -27.60
C LEU A 238 0.56 -1.69 -27.65
N SER A 239 1.44 -1.33 -26.71
CA SER A 239 2.77 -1.96 -26.61
C SER A 239 2.67 -3.41 -26.11
N PRO A 240 3.58 -4.30 -26.53
CA PRO A 240 3.61 -5.65 -26.00
C PRO A 240 3.93 -5.63 -24.50
N CYS A 241 3.28 -6.50 -23.75
CA CYS A 241 3.53 -6.68 -22.32
C CYS A 241 3.36 -8.16 -21.94
N SER A 242 3.94 -8.54 -20.80
CA SER A 242 3.70 -9.84 -20.16
C SER A 242 3.11 -9.72 -18.76
N GLU A 243 3.18 -8.53 -18.17
CA GLU A 243 2.70 -8.24 -16.83
C GLU A 243 2.10 -6.83 -16.79
N ASP A 244 1.08 -6.64 -15.97
CA ASP A 244 0.36 -5.38 -15.79
C ASP A 244 1.30 -4.21 -15.46
N GLY A 245 2.26 -4.45 -14.56
CA GLY A 245 3.21 -3.43 -14.11
C GLY A 245 4.06 -2.82 -15.22
N GLN A 246 4.12 -3.43 -16.40
CA GLN A 246 4.86 -2.93 -17.56
C GLN A 246 4.14 -1.77 -18.25
N CYS A 247 2.83 -1.64 -18.09
CA CYS A 247 1.98 -0.68 -18.82
C CYS A 247 1.76 0.62 -18.03
N TRP A 248 1.62 1.75 -18.71
CA TRP A 248 1.28 3.04 -18.05
C TRP A 248 0.01 2.97 -17.21
N SER A 249 -1.02 2.32 -17.75
CA SER A 249 -2.30 2.04 -17.10
C SER A 249 -2.25 1.00 -15.99
N ASN A 250 -1.16 0.23 -15.89
CA ASN A 250 -1.09 -1.04 -15.15
C ASN A 250 -2.07 -2.12 -15.66
N ILE A 251 -2.39 -2.14 -16.94
CA ILE A 251 -3.29 -3.16 -17.51
C ILE A 251 -2.61 -3.81 -18.72
N CYS A 252 -2.25 -5.08 -18.58
CA CYS A 252 -1.73 -5.93 -19.64
C CYS A 252 -2.82 -6.91 -20.08
N GLN A 253 -3.57 -6.53 -21.10
CA GLN A 253 -4.69 -7.33 -21.56
C GLN A 253 -4.21 -8.66 -22.16
N GLY A 254 -4.70 -9.76 -21.58
CA GLY A 254 -4.40 -11.11 -22.05
C GLY A 254 -2.93 -11.51 -21.95
N GLY A 255 -2.09 -10.74 -21.24
CA GLY A 255 -0.64 -10.97 -21.24
C GLY A 255 0.03 -10.68 -22.57
N GLU A 256 -0.59 -9.87 -23.45
CA GLU A 256 -0.07 -9.58 -24.79
C GLU A 256 0.15 -8.09 -25.02
N ARG A 257 -0.81 -7.23 -24.68
CA ARG A 257 -0.75 -5.80 -25.01
C ARG A 257 -1.23 -4.90 -23.88
N CYS A 258 -0.56 -3.77 -23.74
CA CYS A 258 -0.96 -2.70 -22.85
C CYS A 258 -2.25 -2.04 -23.35
N VAL A 259 -3.19 -1.82 -22.45
CA VAL A 259 -4.47 -1.13 -22.72
C VAL A 259 -4.71 -0.07 -21.68
N ASP A 260 -5.47 0.97 -21.97
CA ASP A 260 -5.79 1.97 -20.94
C ASP A 260 -6.90 1.50 -20.00
N CYS A 261 -7.78 0.63 -20.49
CA CYS A 261 -8.96 0.15 -19.77
C CYS A 261 -9.46 -1.20 -20.33
N ASN A 262 -10.09 -2.01 -19.47
CA ASN A 262 -10.95 -3.13 -19.87
C ASN A 262 -12.44 -2.75 -19.77
N GLY A 263 -12.79 -1.77 -18.93
CA GLY A 263 -14.13 -1.18 -18.84
C GLY A 263 -14.09 0.26 -18.35
N SER A 264 -15.23 0.96 -18.40
CA SER A 264 -15.33 2.39 -18.06
C SER A 264 -14.90 2.70 -16.62
N GLY A 265 -14.95 1.72 -15.70
CA GLY A 265 -14.48 1.88 -14.33
C GLY A 265 -12.96 1.99 -14.16
N ASP A 266 -12.17 1.58 -15.16
CA ASP A 266 -10.71 1.75 -15.15
C ASP A 266 -10.29 3.18 -15.51
N CYS A 267 -11.21 3.93 -16.13
CA CYS A 267 -10.93 5.27 -16.61
C CYS A 267 -11.12 6.33 -15.51
N PRO A 268 -10.37 7.44 -15.55
CA PRO A 268 -10.61 8.58 -14.68
C PRO A 268 -12.02 9.13 -14.83
N ALA A 269 -12.51 9.86 -13.82
CA ALA A 269 -13.80 10.53 -13.89
C ALA A 269 -13.91 11.42 -15.14
N GLY A 270 -15.04 11.34 -15.83
CA GLY A 270 -15.27 12.06 -17.09
C GLY A 270 -14.79 11.32 -18.35
N PHE A 271 -14.35 10.06 -18.23
CA PHE A 271 -13.93 9.21 -19.34
C PHE A 271 -14.65 7.86 -19.31
N PHE A 272 -14.82 7.25 -20.47
CA PHE A 272 -15.35 5.89 -20.64
C PHE A 272 -14.37 5.03 -21.46
N CYS A 273 -14.52 3.72 -21.41
CA CYS A 273 -13.64 2.82 -22.14
C CYS A 273 -14.18 2.53 -23.53
N ASP A 274 -13.43 2.94 -24.57
CA ASP A 274 -13.75 2.67 -25.97
C ASP A 274 -12.59 1.92 -26.61
N PHE A 275 -12.82 0.65 -26.99
CA PHE A 275 -11.81 -0.23 -27.59
C PHE A 275 -10.44 -0.13 -26.89
N PHE A 276 -10.44 -0.35 -25.58
CA PHE A 276 -9.22 -0.40 -24.75
C PHE A 276 -8.51 0.94 -24.54
N ARG A 277 -9.16 2.05 -24.91
CA ARG A 277 -8.67 3.40 -24.69
C ARG A 277 -9.69 4.22 -23.92
N CYS A 278 -9.23 4.95 -22.91
CA CYS A 278 -10.10 5.90 -22.23
C CYS A 278 -10.38 7.10 -23.13
N ARG A 279 -11.65 7.36 -23.41
CA ARG A 279 -12.13 8.52 -24.18
C ARG A 279 -13.00 9.41 -23.30
N PRO A 280 -12.98 10.74 -23.49
CA PRO A 280 -13.82 11.63 -22.72
C PRO A 280 -15.30 11.31 -22.98
N LEU A 281 -16.13 11.45 -21.95
CA LEU A 281 -17.58 11.32 -22.07
C LEU A 281 -18.12 12.31 -23.12
N GLY A 282 -19.06 11.85 -23.94
CA GLY A 282 -19.74 12.65 -24.95
C GLY A 282 -20.60 13.74 -24.32
N LEU A 283 -20.55 14.93 -24.92
CA LEU A 283 -21.46 16.02 -24.61
C LEU A 283 -22.80 15.83 -25.34
N PHE A 284 -23.74 16.74 -25.13
CA PHE A 284 -25.01 16.73 -25.87
C PHE A 284 -24.79 16.61 -27.39
N ASP A 285 -25.59 15.76 -28.03
CA ASP A 285 -25.57 15.41 -29.46
C ASP A 285 -24.28 14.72 -29.97
N GLU A 286 -23.35 14.37 -29.08
CA GLU A 286 -22.21 13.51 -29.47
C GLU A 286 -22.65 12.05 -29.68
N PRO A 287 -22.00 11.32 -30.59
CA PRO A 287 -22.34 9.93 -30.86
C PRO A 287 -22.01 9.04 -29.65
N CYS A 288 -22.94 8.15 -29.32
CA CYS A 288 -22.80 7.21 -28.22
C CYS A 288 -23.24 5.79 -28.64
N ARG A 289 -22.95 4.80 -27.80
CA ARG A 289 -23.40 3.41 -27.97
C ARG A 289 -24.03 2.82 -26.72
N ALA A 290 -23.72 3.41 -25.58
CA ALA A 290 -24.26 3.09 -24.28
C ALA A 290 -24.38 4.39 -23.48
N ASP A 291 -25.24 4.36 -22.46
CA ASP A 291 -25.52 5.51 -21.60
C ASP A 291 -24.27 6.05 -20.92
N ASP A 292 -23.40 5.16 -20.44
CA ASP A 292 -22.16 5.49 -19.74
C ASP A 292 -21.09 6.11 -20.64
N HIS A 293 -21.35 6.25 -21.95
CA HIS A 293 -20.50 7.01 -22.87
C HIS A 293 -20.79 8.51 -22.82
N CYS A 294 -21.93 8.92 -22.26
CA CYS A 294 -22.39 10.31 -22.23
C CYS A 294 -22.18 10.94 -20.86
N LEU A 295 -21.89 12.24 -20.83
CA LEU A 295 -21.75 12.98 -19.57
C LEU A 295 -23.08 13.01 -18.79
N SER A 296 -24.20 12.98 -19.50
CA SER A 296 -25.56 12.87 -18.95
C SER A 296 -25.93 11.46 -18.50
N ASN A 297 -25.06 10.46 -18.75
CA ASN A 297 -25.34 9.04 -18.58
C ASN A 297 -26.63 8.60 -19.32
N ARG A 298 -26.87 9.15 -20.52
CA ARG A 298 -28.05 8.89 -21.35
C ARG A 298 -27.71 8.92 -22.83
N CYS A 299 -27.85 7.79 -23.49
CA CYS A 299 -27.67 7.61 -24.92
C CYS A 299 -29.03 7.34 -25.56
N SER A 300 -29.53 8.30 -26.33
CA SER A 300 -30.81 8.16 -27.01
C SER A 300 -30.79 6.99 -28.01
N ARG A 301 -31.99 6.54 -28.40
CA ARG A 301 -32.18 5.52 -29.45
C ARG A 301 -31.61 5.91 -30.81
N LEU A 302 -31.31 7.19 -31.03
CA LEU A 302 -30.64 7.70 -32.22
C LEU A 302 -29.11 7.65 -32.11
N ASN A 303 -28.56 7.00 -31.08
CA ASN A 303 -27.14 6.91 -30.78
C ASN A 303 -26.49 8.29 -30.54
N ARG A 304 -27.24 9.18 -29.91
CA ARG A 304 -26.80 10.55 -29.56
C ARG A 304 -26.98 10.81 -28.07
N CYS A 305 -26.00 11.44 -27.45
CA CYS A 305 -26.08 11.84 -26.06
C CYS A 305 -27.16 12.90 -25.85
N VAL A 306 -28.07 12.65 -24.92
CA VAL A 306 -29.19 13.54 -24.60
C VAL A 306 -29.19 13.86 -23.10
N LEU A 307 -29.81 14.96 -22.71
CA LEU A 307 -29.96 15.33 -21.30
C LEU A 307 -31.15 14.63 -20.66
N CYS A 308 -32.16 14.29 -21.46
CA CYS A 308 -33.36 13.60 -21.03
C CYS A 308 -33.90 12.69 -22.14
N GLU A 309 -34.64 11.65 -21.73
CA GLU A 309 -35.50 10.86 -22.61
C GLU A 309 -36.97 10.99 -22.19
N THR A 310 -37.22 11.28 -20.91
CA THR A 310 -38.56 11.42 -20.37
C THR A 310 -38.64 12.64 -19.45
N LYS A 311 -39.87 13.09 -19.18
CA LYS A 311 -40.16 14.15 -18.20
C LYS A 311 -39.58 13.87 -16.81
N ALA A 312 -39.41 12.60 -16.43
CA ALA A 312 -38.85 12.22 -15.13
C ALA A 312 -37.36 12.58 -14.97
N ASP A 313 -36.67 12.82 -16.09
CA ASP A 313 -35.23 13.17 -16.09
C ASP A 313 -35.01 14.67 -15.86
N CYS A 314 -36.04 15.48 -16.06
CA CYS A 314 -35.98 16.94 -15.94
C CYS A 314 -36.55 17.42 -14.62
N ALA A 315 -36.24 18.67 -14.26
CA ALA A 315 -36.84 19.30 -13.08
C ALA A 315 -38.36 19.36 -13.19
N THR A 316 -39.06 19.50 -12.06
CA THR A 316 -40.54 19.53 -12.03
C THR A 316 -41.13 20.61 -12.92
N THR A 317 -40.43 21.74 -13.10
CA THR A 317 -40.82 22.89 -13.92
C THR A 317 -40.34 22.85 -15.38
N GLU A 318 -39.72 21.76 -15.80
CA GLU A 318 -39.17 21.59 -17.16
C GLU A 318 -39.88 20.46 -17.89
N PHE A 319 -39.72 20.31 -19.20
CA PHE A 319 -40.15 19.15 -19.94
C PHE A 319 -39.00 18.65 -20.80
N CYS A 320 -39.06 17.38 -21.20
CA CYS A 320 -38.06 16.84 -22.11
C CYS A 320 -38.50 17.12 -23.54
N SER A 321 -37.72 17.92 -24.26
CA SER A 321 -37.98 18.18 -25.68
C SER A 321 -37.74 16.92 -26.52
N THR A 322 -38.26 16.90 -27.74
CA THR A 322 -38.00 15.83 -28.72
C THR A 322 -36.52 15.75 -29.12
N GLU A 323 -35.76 16.81 -28.93
CA GLU A 323 -34.30 16.87 -29.12
C GLU A 323 -33.53 16.31 -27.90
N GLY A 324 -34.22 15.90 -26.84
CA GLY A 324 -33.61 15.33 -25.64
C GLY A 324 -32.99 16.38 -24.73
N VAL A 325 -33.54 17.59 -24.70
CA VAL A 325 -33.10 18.70 -23.85
C VAL A 325 -34.19 19.05 -22.85
N CYS A 326 -33.83 19.24 -21.58
CA CYS A 326 -34.76 19.78 -20.59
C CYS A 326 -34.99 21.26 -20.85
N GLN A 327 -36.23 21.62 -21.16
CA GLN A 327 -36.66 23.00 -21.44
C GLN A 327 -37.67 23.46 -20.40
N ALA A 328 -37.69 24.74 -20.07
CA ALA A 328 -38.67 25.28 -19.11
C ALA A 328 -40.09 25.13 -19.65
N GLN A 329 -41.02 24.71 -18.79
CA GLN A 329 -42.43 24.64 -19.14
C GLN A 329 -43.00 26.05 -19.34
N GLY A 330 -43.82 26.19 -20.38
CA GLY A 330 -44.56 27.40 -20.71
C GLY A 330 -45.60 27.77 -19.66
N ASN A 331 -45.74 29.06 -19.44
CA ASN A 331 -46.81 29.66 -18.67
C ASN A 331 -48.10 29.75 -19.50
N LEU A 332 -49.17 30.24 -18.88
CA LEU A 332 -50.44 30.49 -19.55
C LEU A 332 -50.24 31.38 -20.79
N LEU A 333 -50.82 30.98 -21.93
CA LEU A 333 -50.69 31.62 -23.24
C LEU A 333 -49.33 31.48 -23.94
N ASP A 334 -48.37 30.74 -23.39
CA ASP A 334 -47.18 30.35 -24.15
C ASP A 334 -47.55 29.30 -25.20
N LEU A 335 -46.84 29.28 -26.33
CA LEU A 335 -47.06 28.30 -27.39
C LEU A 335 -46.75 26.89 -26.90
N CYS A 336 -47.54 25.92 -27.36
CA CYS A 336 -47.32 24.51 -27.07
C CYS A 336 -47.76 23.61 -28.23
N TYR A 337 -47.13 22.45 -28.33
CA TYR A 337 -47.56 21.36 -29.21
C TYR A 337 -48.09 20.16 -28.41
N HIS A 338 -47.45 19.88 -27.27
CA HIS A 338 -47.83 18.82 -26.35
C HIS A 338 -48.14 19.34 -24.96
N ASN A 339 -48.95 18.59 -24.22
CA ASN A 339 -49.40 18.95 -22.88
C ASN A 339 -48.25 19.15 -21.88
N GLU A 340 -47.18 18.36 -22.03
CA GLU A 340 -46.02 18.37 -21.14
C GLU A 340 -45.20 19.64 -21.19
N GLU A 341 -45.30 20.39 -22.30
CA GLU A 341 -44.67 21.70 -22.50
C GLU A 341 -45.27 22.76 -21.58
N CYS A 342 -46.48 22.55 -21.06
CA CYS A 342 -47.20 23.53 -20.24
C CYS A 342 -47.09 23.23 -18.74
N ARG A 343 -46.93 24.27 -17.92
CA ARG A 343 -46.97 24.13 -16.45
C ARG A 343 -48.32 23.61 -15.94
N SER A 344 -49.39 23.89 -16.68
CA SER A 344 -50.73 23.37 -16.43
C SER A 344 -50.93 21.92 -16.88
N SER A 345 -49.93 21.31 -17.53
CA SER A 345 -50.04 20.01 -18.22
C SER A 345 -51.16 19.98 -19.27
N MET A 346 -51.53 21.15 -19.82
CA MET A 346 -52.64 21.28 -20.76
C MET A 346 -52.29 22.25 -21.89
N CYS A 347 -52.13 21.69 -23.09
CA CYS A 347 -52.07 22.44 -24.32
C CYS A 347 -53.49 22.57 -24.91
N GLY A 348 -53.93 23.80 -25.13
CA GLY A 348 -55.25 24.11 -25.68
C GLY A 348 -55.32 23.80 -27.18
N ALA A 349 -56.53 23.63 -27.71
CA ALA A 349 -56.74 23.38 -29.14
C ALA A 349 -56.22 24.52 -30.05
N SER A 350 -56.06 25.71 -29.48
CA SER A 350 -55.47 26.88 -30.13
C SER A 350 -53.93 26.86 -30.19
N GLY A 351 -53.25 25.83 -29.66
CA GLY A 351 -51.79 25.74 -29.64
C GLY A 351 -51.12 26.58 -28.55
N TYR A 352 -51.86 26.91 -27.50
CA TYR A 352 -51.36 27.70 -26.37
C TYR A 352 -51.63 26.98 -25.05
N CYS A 353 -50.74 27.14 -24.08
CA CYS A 353 -50.91 26.61 -22.74
C CYS A 353 -52.12 27.23 -22.06
N VAL A 354 -53.04 26.39 -21.60
CA VAL A 354 -54.30 26.78 -20.98
C VAL A 354 -54.40 26.24 -19.56
N GLN A 355 -55.17 26.89 -18.70
CA GLN A 355 -55.50 26.37 -17.37
C GLN A 355 -56.66 25.38 -17.40
N CYS A 356 -57.47 25.36 -18.45
CA CYS A 356 -58.64 24.51 -18.56
C CYS A 356 -59.00 24.28 -20.03
N ARG A 357 -59.60 23.13 -20.33
CA ARG A 357 -60.24 22.85 -21.63
C ARG A 357 -61.75 22.74 -21.51
N ARG A 358 -62.24 22.40 -20.32
CA ARG A 358 -63.66 22.29 -19.97
C ARG A 358 -63.90 22.85 -18.56
N HIS A 359 -65.14 23.20 -18.25
CA HIS A 359 -65.49 23.77 -16.94
C HIS A 359 -65.12 22.86 -15.76
N THR A 360 -65.10 21.53 -15.94
CA THR A 360 -64.72 20.56 -14.90
C THR A 360 -63.22 20.53 -14.59
N ASP A 361 -62.38 21.15 -15.43
CA ASP A 361 -60.94 21.25 -15.15
C ASP A 361 -60.64 22.41 -14.17
N CYS A 362 -61.62 23.29 -13.94
CA CYS A 362 -61.50 24.41 -13.02
C CYS A 362 -61.92 24.03 -11.60
N PRO A 363 -61.37 24.72 -10.56
CA PRO A 363 -61.83 24.59 -9.19
C PRO A 363 -63.33 24.87 -9.05
N THR A 364 -63.95 24.34 -7.98
CA THR A 364 -65.38 24.57 -7.68
C THR A 364 -65.68 26.07 -7.66
N SER A 365 -66.77 26.49 -8.34
CA SER A 365 -67.22 27.89 -8.57
C SER A 365 -66.55 28.68 -9.71
N MET A 366 -65.67 28.07 -10.50
CA MET A 366 -65.08 28.68 -11.69
C MET A 366 -65.56 28.01 -12.99
N THR A 367 -65.64 28.80 -14.06
CA THR A 367 -65.94 28.33 -15.41
C THR A 367 -64.75 28.56 -16.32
N CYS A 368 -64.41 27.57 -17.13
CA CYS A 368 -63.44 27.76 -18.21
C CYS A 368 -63.94 28.73 -19.27
N ALA A 369 -63.22 29.85 -19.47
CA ALA A 369 -63.48 30.83 -20.51
C ALA A 369 -62.18 31.11 -21.25
N SER A 370 -62.15 30.88 -22.56
CA SER A 370 -60.99 31.09 -23.43
C SER A 370 -59.68 30.45 -22.90
N GLY A 371 -59.78 29.27 -22.28
CA GLY A 371 -58.61 28.55 -21.72
C GLY A 371 -58.14 29.03 -20.36
N VAL A 372 -58.88 29.93 -19.70
CA VAL A 372 -58.58 30.45 -18.35
C VAL A 372 -59.75 30.16 -17.42
N CYS A 373 -59.48 29.74 -16.18
CA CYS A 373 -60.52 29.58 -15.17
C CYS A 373 -60.92 30.95 -14.61
N GLN A 374 -62.16 31.36 -14.85
CA GLN A 374 -62.71 32.61 -14.36
C GLN A 374 -63.81 32.33 -13.34
N VAL A 375 -63.93 33.16 -12.30
CA VAL A 375 -65.07 33.08 -11.36
C VAL A 375 -66.34 33.28 -12.17
N GLY A 376 -67.29 32.34 -12.06
CA GLY A 376 -68.55 32.43 -12.79
C GLY A 376 -69.25 33.73 -12.43
N GLY A 377 -69.18 34.72 -13.34
CA GLY A 377 -69.96 35.93 -13.21
C GLY A 377 -71.42 35.52 -13.21
N THR A 378 -72.10 35.68 -12.07
CA THR A 378 -73.55 35.78 -12.04
C THR A 378 -73.95 36.76 -13.12
N GLY A 379 -74.56 36.25 -14.20
CA GLY A 379 -75.06 37.09 -15.29
C GLY A 379 -75.96 38.16 -14.69
N GLY A 380 -75.48 39.40 -14.70
CA GLY A 380 -76.32 40.58 -14.57
C GLY A 380 -77.36 40.50 -15.68
N GLY A 381 -78.63 40.47 -15.27
CA GLY A 381 -79.74 40.32 -16.18
C GLY A 381 -79.96 41.54 -17.06
N ASP A 382 -80.62 41.31 -18.17
CA ASP A 382 -81.61 42.24 -18.70
C ASP A 382 -82.84 41.44 -19.11
N ARG A 383 -83.98 41.86 -18.57
CA ARG A 383 -85.33 41.40 -18.86
C ARG A 383 -85.92 42.21 -19.99
#